data_AF-A0A1I1NBF1-F1
#
_entry.id   AF-A0A1I1NBF1-F1
#
_cell.length_a   1.000
_cell.length_b   1.000
_cell.length_c   1.000
_cell.angle_alpha   90.00
_cell.angle_beta   90.00
_cell.angle_gamma   90.00
#
_symmetry.space_group_name_H-M   'P 1'
#
loop_
_entity.id
_entity.type
_entity.pdbx_description
1 polymer ?
#
loop_
_entity_poly.entity_id
_entity_poly.type
_entity_poly.pdbx_seq_one_letter_code
_entity_poly.pdbx_strand_id
1 'polypeptide(L)'
;MNNSELADMIGEALLWDIVSEYVGNDLDSIKNELRQLGYIDKSNVEKITRAEVHESDEFIVTDFNEQDGHLTICFEMPAIINTTGDNKEYLFSVTTYCKGTLRIPDADSYDWDSLDFYDMDRYEILSHSDLVNILDLHYEDTEADDLTV
;
A
#
# COMPACT_ATOMS: atom_id res chain seq x y z
N MET A 1 -10.02 -17.55 15.64
CA MET A 1 -9.77 -16.09 15.69
C MET A 1 -11.09 -15.35 15.44
N ASN A 2 -11.31 -14.18 16.03
CA ASN A 2 -12.46 -13.30 15.69
C ASN A 2 -12.04 -12.19 14.70
N ASN A 3 -12.99 -11.45 14.12
CA ASN A 3 -12.68 -10.44 13.08
C ASN A 3 -11.83 -9.25 13.56
N SER A 4 -11.94 -8.86 14.84
CA SER A 4 -11.07 -7.83 15.40
C SER A 4 -9.63 -8.34 15.51
N GLU A 5 -9.44 -9.56 16.01
CA GLU A 5 -8.13 -10.21 16.08
C GLU A 5 -7.54 -10.43 14.68
N LEU A 6 -8.39 -10.81 13.72
CA LEU A 6 -8.00 -10.98 12.32
C LEU A 6 -7.49 -9.67 11.73
N ALA A 7 -8.25 -8.57 11.88
CA ALA A 7 -7.89 -7.25 11.36
C ALA A 7 -6.55 -6.76 11.90
N ASP A 8 -6.31 -6.92 13.20
CA ASP A 8 -5.05 -6.56 13.84
C ASP A 8 -3.87 -7.40 13.32
N MET A 9 -4.06 -8.72 13.17
CA MET A 9 -3.01 -9.64 12.70
C MET A 9 -2.62 -9.39 11.24
N ILE A 10 -3.60 -9.31 10.34
CA ILE A 10 -3.33 -9.22 8.89
C ILE A 10 -2.76 -7.87 8.47
N GLY A 11 -2.99 -6.81 9.26
CA GLY A 11 -2.51 -5.46 8.93
C GLY A 11 -1.02 -5.47 8.62
N GLU A 12 -0.22 -5.94 9.57
CA GLU A 12 1.23 -6.05 9.39
C GLU A 12 1.65 -7.31 8.65
N ALA A 13 0.98 -8.44 8.88
CA ALA A 13 1.45 -9.73 8.38
C ALA A 13 1.13 -9.98 6.89
N LEU A 14 0.15 -9.28 6.31
CA LEU A 14 -0.34 -9.55 4.96
C LEU A 14 -0.62 -8.26 4.16
N LEU A 15 -1.41 -7.35 4.73
CA LEU A 15 -1.91 -6.18 4.02
C LEU A 15 -0.79 -5.19 3.70
N TRP A 16 0.19 -5.06 4.59
CA TRP A 16 1.39 -4.24 4.38
C TRP A 16 2.07 -4.53 3.02
N ASP A 17 2.44 -5.79 2.76
CA ASP A 17 3.13 -6.16 1.53
C ASP A 17 2.24 -6.04 0.29
N ILE A 18 0.98 -6.47 0.39
CA ILE A 18 0.04 -6.43 -0.74
C ILE A 18 -0.30 -4.98 -1.13
N VAL A 19 -0.58 -4.12 -0.16
CA VAL A 19 -0.88 -2.71 -0.41
C VAL A 19 0.38 -1.99 -0.90
N SER A 20 1.56 -2.30 -0.35
CA SER A 20 2.83 -1.74 -0.83
C SER A 20 3.10 -2.11 -2.29
N GLU A 21 2.86 -3.35 -2.68
CA GLU A 21 2.97 -3.80 -4.07
C GLU A 21 1.95 -3.10 -4.97
N TYR A 22 0.71 -2.93 -4.51
CA TYR A 22 -0.30 -2.19 -5.25
C TYR A 22 0.11 -0.73 -5.49
N VAL A 23 0.54 -0.03 -4.43
CA VAL A 23 1.01 1.37 -4.48
C VAL A 23 2.19 1.51 -5.44
N GLY A 24 3.18 0.61 -5.38
CA GLY A 24 4.33 0.65 -6.29
C GLY A 24 3.96 0.52 -7.78
N ASN A 25 2.81 -0.11 -8.07
CA ASN A 25 2.29 -0.28 -9.42
C ASN A 25 1.32 0.84 -9.85
N ASP A 26 0.85 1.68 -8.93
CA ASP A 26 -0.10 2.78 -9.17
C ASP A 26 0.58 4.09 -9.61
N LEU A 27 1.40 3.99 -10.65
CA LEU A 27 2.25 5.09 -11.13
C LEU A 27 1.44 6.30 -11.58
N ASP A 28 0.25 6.11 -12.14
CA ASP A 28 -0.57 7.21 -12.66
C ASP A 28 -1.08 8.11 -11.54
N SER A 29 -1.53 7.53 -10.43
CA SER A 29 -1.99 8.29 -9.26
C SER A 29 -0.83 8.99 -8.56
N ILE A 30 0.31 8.29 -8.37
CA ILE A 30 1.53 8.90 -7.81
C ILE A 30 1.95 10.11 -8.65
N LYS A 31 1.98 9.99 -9.99
CA LYS A 31 2.29 11.11 -10.88
C LYS A 31 1.26 12.24 -10.75
N ASN A 32 -0.02 11.93 -10.61
CA ASN A 32 -1.06 12.94 -10.45
C ASN A 32 -0.88 13.75 -9.18
N GLU A 33 -0.52 13.13 -8.07
CA GLU A 33 -0.23 13.82 -6.81
C GLU A 33 1.00 14.72 -6.93
N LEU A 34 2.09 14.16 -7.46
CA LEU A 34 3.32 14.93 -7.69
C LEU A 34 3.09 16.15 -8.59
N ARG A 35 2.29 16.04 -9.66
CA ARG A 35 1.96 17.17 -10.55
C ARG A 35 1.24 18.33 -9.86
N GLN A 36 0.54 18.05 -8.76
CA GLN A 36 -0.14 19.07 -7.96
C GLN A 36 0.82 19.84 -7.06
N LEU A 37 1.99 19.29 -6.75
CA LEU A 37 3.03 19.97 -5.99
C LEU A 37 3.61 21.12 -6.82
N GLY A 38 3.54 22.33 -6.26
CA GLY A 38 3.95 23.55 -6.95
C GLY A 38 5.46 23.76 -7.06
N TYR A 39 6.26 22.93 -6.39
CA TYR A 39 7.70 23.16 -6.18
C TYR A 39 8.62 22.13 -6.84
N ILE A 40 8.08 21.06 -7.43
CA ILE A 40 8.88 20.03 -8.11
C ILE A 40 8.91 20.23 -9.64
N ASP A 41 9.94 19.72 -10.31
CA ASP A 41 10.00 19.73 -11.77
C ASP A 41 9.07 18.67 -12.39
N LYS A 42 8.00 19.14 -13.03
CA LYS A 42 7.03 18.29 -13.75
C LYS A 42 7.68 17.45 -14.85
N SER A 43 8.80 17.90 -15.42
CA SER A 43 9.53 17.12 -16.42
C SER A 43 10.13 15.84 -15.83
N ASN A 44 10.52 15.86 -14.54
CA ASN A 44 11.01 14.69 -13.82
C ASN A 44 9.86 13.74 -13.47
N VAL A 45 8.65 14.27 -13.15
CA VAL A 45 7.46 13.45 -12.89
C VAL A 45 7.12 12.55 -14.08
N GLU A 46 7.21 13.07 -15.30
CA GLU A 46 6.92 12.27 -16.50
C GLU A 46 7.93 11.16 -16.77
N LYS A 47 9.15 11.26 -16.22
CA LYS A 47 10.19 10.24 -16.36
C LYS A 47 10.00 9.05 -15.43
N ILE A 48 9.11 9.13 -14.43
CA ILE A 48 8.87 8.04 -13.48
C ILE A 48 8.37 6.81 -14.25
N THR A 49 9.09 5.70 -14.11
CA THR A 49 8.68 4.41 -14.69
C THR A 49 8.61 3.29 -13.67
N ARG A 50 9.05 3.52 -12.44
CA ARG A 50 8.85 2.62 -11.30
C ARG A 50 8.67 3.41 -10.01
N ALA A 51 7.96 2.81 -9.08
CA ALA A 51 7.84 3.25 -7.70
C ALA A 51 7.99 2.03 -6.78
N GLU A 52 8.55 2.25 -5.60
CA GLU A 52 8.65 1.22 -4.56
C GLU A 52 8.42 1.88 -3.21
N VAL A 53 7.54 1.29 -2.41
CA VAL A 53 7.40 1.64 -1.00
C VAL A 53 8.65 1.14 -0.29
N HIS A 54 9.48 2.07 0.18
CA HIS A 54 10.76 1.77 0.81
C HIS A 54 10.62 1.58 2.32
N GLU A 55 9.75 2.37 2.94
CA GLU A 55 9.54 2.40 4.38
C GLU A 55 8.09 2.79 4.68
N SER A 56 7.56 2.22 5.75
CA SER A 56 6.45 2.74 6.54
C SER A 56 6.71 2.44 7.99
N ASP A 57 6.18 3.32 8.82
CA ASP A 57 6.16 3.14 10.25
C ASP A 57 5.19 2.02 10.67
N GLU A 58 4.02 1.90 10.03
CA GLU A 58 2.96 0.95 10.39
C GLU A 58 1.85 0.82 9.32
N PHE A 59 1.08 -0.27 9.40
CA PHE A 59 -0.21 -0.40 8.71
C PHE A 59 -1.34 -0.26 9.72
N ILE A 60 -2.10 0.83 9.65
CA ILE A 60 -3.10 1.18 10.65
C ILE A 60 -4.48 0.80 10.13
N VAL A 61 -5.14 -0.15 10.80
CA VAL A 61 -6.57 -0.39 10.59
C VAL A 61 -7.36 0.67 11.35
N THR A 62 -8.09 1.52 10.63
CA THR A 62 -8.84 2.64 11.24
C THR A 62 -10.30 2.32 11.52
N ASP A 63 -10.89 1.45 10.72
CA ASP A 63 -12.25 0.93 10.92
C ASP A 63 -12.41 -0.39 10.17
N PHE A 64 -13.39 -1.20 10.58
CA PHE A 64 -13.79 -2.37 9.80
C PHE A 64 -15.28 -2.67 9.96
N ASN A 65 -15.86 -3.24 8.91
CA ASN A 65 -17.24 -3.70 8.92
C ASN A 65 -17.38 -5.08 8.31
N GLU A 66 -18.26 -5.88 8.90
CA GLU A 66 -18.56 -7.25 8.47
C GLU A 66 -19.80 -7.25 7.59
N GLN A 67 -19.68 -7.83 6.40
CA GLN A 67 -20.83 -8.00 5.52
C GLN A 67 -20.65 -9.18 4.56
N ASP A 68 -21.67 -10.04 4.51
CA ASP A 68 -21.80 -11.12 3.51
C ASP A 68 -20.56 -12.02 3.41
N GLY A 69 -20.00 -12.46 4.54
CA GLY A 69 -18.84 -13.37 4.59
C GLY A 69 -17.47 -12.68 4.42
N HIS A 70 -17.44 -11.35 4.53
CA HIS A 70 -16.25 -10.56 4.24
C HIS A 70 -16.07 -9.43 5.25
N LEU A 71 -14.81 -9.07 5.46
CA LEU A 71 -14.40 -7.89 6.20
C LEU A 71 -14.04 -6.78 5.22
N THR A 72 -14.70 -5.63 5.33
CA THR A 72 -14.27 -4.40 4.66
C THR A 72 -13.45 -3.60 5.66
N ILE A 73 -12.20 -3.30 5.31
CA ILE A 73 -11.22 -2.67 6.19
C ILE A 73 -10.89 -1.29 5.63
N CYS A 74 -11.02 -0.27 6.46
CA CYS A 74 -10.47 1.05 6.23
C CYS A 74 -9.07 1.10 6.84
N PHE A 75 -8.11 1.64 6.09
CA PHE A 75 -6.73 1.68 6.55
C PHE A 75 -6.07 3.02 6.25
N GLU A 76 -5.01 3.28 7.01
CA GLU A 76 -4.02 4.32 6.77
C GLU A 76 -2.63 3.71 6.84
N MET A 77 -1.77 4.10 5.92
CA MET A 77 -0.44 3.55 5.74
C MET A 77 0.51 4.70 5.38
N PRO A 78 1.19 5.33 6.38
CA PRO A 78 2.26 6.28 6.12
C PRO A 78 3.31 5.62 5.23
N ALA A 79 3.80 6.28 4.19
CA ALA A 79 4.71 5.64 3.25
C ALA A 79 5.77 6.60 2.73
N ILE A 80 6.99 6.09 2.62
CA ILE A 80 8.07 6.67 1.82
C ILE A 80 8.15 5.89 0.52
N ILE A 81 7.77 6.54 -0.58
CA ILE A 81 7.79 5.95 -1.92
C ILE A 81 8.97 6.55 -2.68
N ASN A 82 9.90 5.70 -3.09
CA ASN A 82 10.98 6.12 -3.99
C ASN A 82 10.57 5.87 -5.44
N THR A 83 10.73 6.89 -6.27
CA THR A 83 10.41 6.81 -7.70
C THR A 83 11.68 6.84 -8.53
N THR A 84 11.72 6.00 -9.57
CA THR A 84 12.87 5.91 -10.48
C THR A 84 12.48 6.03 -11.93
N GLY A 85 13.41 6.56 -12.74
CA GLY A 85 13.28 6.61 -14.20
C GLY A 85 13.82 5.38 -14.92
N ASP A 86 13.73 5.41 -16.26
CA ASP A 86 14.14 4.29 -17.13
C ASP A 86 15.63 3.94 -17.03
N ASN A 87 16.49 4.89 -16.66
CA ASN A 87 17.92 4.64 -16.47
C ASN A 87 18.25 4.22 -15.02
N LYS A 88 17.22 3.92 -14.20
CA LYS A 88 17.32 3.60 -12.77
C LYS A 88 17.85 4.76 -11.92
N GLU A 89 17.77 5.98 -12.44
CA GLU A 89 18.00 7.18 -11.65
C GLU A 89 16.87 7.37 -10.64
N TYR A 90 17.21 7.71 -9.40
CA TYR A 90 16.23 8.15 -8.42
C TYR A 90 15.76 9.56 -8.78
N LEU A 91 14.44 9.76 -8.83
CA LEU A 91 13.82 11.02 -9.20
C LEU A 91 13.27 11.74 -7.98
N PHE A 92 12.45 11.05 -7.20
CA PHE A 92 11.83 11.61 -5.99
C PHE A 92 11.82 10.62 -4.84
N SER A 93 11.96 11.13 -3.63
CA SER A 93 11.50 10.47 -2.41
C SER A 93 10.19 11.13 -1.99
N VAL A 94 9.10 10.38 -1.95
CA VAL A 94 7.75 10.87 -1.71
C VAL A 94 7.31 10.44 -0.32
N THR A 95 6.97 11.37 0.55
CA THR A 95 6.36 11.08 1.85
C THR A 95 4.86 11.34 1.75
N THR A 96 4.04 10.37 2.13
CA THR A 96 2.57 10.46 1.98
C THR A 96 1.84 9.55 2.97
N TYR A 97 0.54 9.76 3.13
CA TYR A 97 -0.36 8.80 3.78
C TYR A 97 -1.19 8.10 2.70
N CYS A 98 -0.94 6.81 2.49
CA CYS A 98 -1.79 5.97 1.68
C CYS A 98 -3.02 5.59 2.51
N LYS A 99 -4.19 6.08 2.11
CA LYS A 99 -5.46 5.76 2.78
C LYS A 99 -6.38 5.04 1.83
N GLY A 100 -7.14 4.08 2.34
CA GLY A 100 -7.95 3.29 1.45
C GLY A 100 -8.94 2.39 2.13
N THR A 101 -9.62 1.64 1.29
CA THR A 101 -10.56 0.61 1.71
C THR A 101 -10.27 -0.67 0.92
N LEU A 102 -10.18 -1.78 1.62
CA LEU A 102 -10.00 -3.09 1.02
C LEU A 102 -10.99 -4.10 1.60
N ARG A 103 -11.13 -5.23 0.91
CA ARG A 103 -12.02 -6.31 1.32
C ARG A 103 -11.26 -7.63 1.35
N ILE A 104 -11.47 -8.38 2.42
CA ILE A 104 -10.96 -9.74 2.60
C ILE A 104 -12.09 -10.68 3.04
N PRO A 105 -11.91 -12.01 2.98
CA PRO A 105 -12.80 -12.94 3.68
C PRO A 105 -12.86 -12.64 5.19
N ASP A 106 -14.00 -12.84 5.84
CA ASP A 106 -14.06 -12.74 7.30
C ASP A 106 -13.46 -14.00 7.99
N ALA A 107 -13.35 -13.96 9.32
CA ALA A 107 -12.75 -15.02 10.12
C ALA A 107 -13.52 -16.35 10.06
N ASP A 108 -14.84 -16.31 9.82
CA ASP A 108 -15.69 -17.50 9.75
C ASP A 108 -15.72 -18.10 8.33
N SER A 109 -15.41 -17.29 7.31
CA SER A 109 -15.52 -17.65 5.89
C SER A 109 -14.22 -18.17 5.29
N TYR A 110 -13.09 -18.05 5.99
CA TYR A 110 -11.79 -18.52 5.52
C TYR A 110 -10.95 -19.12 6.66
N ASP A 111 -10.18 -20.16 6.35
CA ASP A 111 -9.33 -20.86 7.32
C ASP A 111 -7.99 -20.15 7.53
N TRP A 112 -8.04 -19.00 8.20
CA TRP A 112 -6.87 -18.14 8.45
C TRP A 112 -5.81 -18.83 9.32
N ASP A 113 -6.22 -19.72 10.24
CA ASP A 113 -5.32 -20.46 11.12
C ASP A 113 -4.44 -21.48 10.36
N SER A 114 -4.77 -21.77 9.08
CA SER A 114 -3.96 -22.62 8.21
C SER A 114 -2.77 -21.91 7.56
N LEU A 115 -2.71 -20.58 7.64
CA LEU A 115 -1.66 -19.74 7.10
C LEU A 115 -0.85 -19.13 8.24
N ASP A 116 0.48 -19.19 8.14
CA ASP A 116 1.39 -18.50 9.06
C ASP A 116 2.12 -17.39 8.32
N PHE A 117 1.49 -16.22 8.23
CA PHE A 117 2.04 -15.08 7.49
C PHE A 117 3.33 -14.52 8.09
N TYR A 118 3.59 -14.73 9.40
CA TYR A 118 4.82 -14.27 10.04
C TYR A 118 6.04 -15.11 9.63
N ASP A 119 5.83 -16.36 9.25
CA ASP A 119 6.88 -17.27 8.77
C ASP A 119 7.01 -17.27 7.23
N MET A 120 6.08 -16.65 6.51
CA MET A 120 6.13 -16.52 5.05
C MET A 120 7.10 -15.43 4.60
N ASP A 121 7.81 -15.68 3.51
CA ASP A 121 8.54 -14.61 2.82
C ASP A 121 7.59 -13.74 1.99
N ARG A 122 8.07 -12.57 1.56
CA ARG A 122 7.25 -11.62 0.76
C ARG A 122 6.69 -12.26 -0.52
N TYR A 123 7.40 -13.19 -1.16
CA TYR A 123 6.90 -13.83 -2.38
C TYR A 123 5.71 -14.76 -2.06
N GLU A 124 5.80 -15.51 -0.96
CA GLU A 124 4.70 -16.33 -0.45
C GLU A 124 3.50 -15.47 -0.06
N ILE A 125 3.71 -14.37 0.66
CA ILE A 125 2.64 -13.41 1.02
C ILE A 125 1.94 -12.87 -0.23
N LEU A 126 2.71 -12.39 -1.21
CA LEU A 126 2.15 -11.86 -2.46
C LEU A 126 1.42 -12.91 -3.30
N SER A 127 1.72 -14.20 -3.12
CA SER A 127 0.97 -15.27 -3.79
C SER A 127 -0.49 -15.40 -3.32
N HIS A 128 -0.82 -14.78 -2.19
CA HIS A 128 -2.15 -14.68 -1.60
C HIS A 128 -2.85 -13.33 -1.88
N SER A 129 -2.35 -12.54 -2.84
CA SER A 129 -2.96 -11.25 -3.20
C SER A 129 -4.42 -11.34 -3.63
N ASP A 130 -4.87 -12.52 -4.07
CA ASP A 130 -6.26 -12.79 -4.46
C ASP A 130 -7.24 -12.77 -3.28
N LEU A 131 -6.75 -12.93 -2.05
CA LEU A 131 -7.55 -12.77 -0.83
C LEU A 131 -7.91 -11.31 -0.54
N VAL A 132 -7.17 -10.35 -1.13
CA VAL A 132 -7.30 -8.92 -0.86
C VAL A 132 -7.82 -8.21 -2.09
N ASN A 133 -8.98 -7.60 -1.97
CA ASN A 133 -9.56 -6.74 -3.01
C ASN A 133 -9.49 -5.28 -2.56
N ILE A 134 -8.53 -4.52 -3.10
CA ILE A 134 -8.42 -3.07 -2.85
C ILE A 134 -9.54 -2.36 -3.63
N LEU A 135 -10.47 -1.74 -2.88
CA LEU A 135 -11.65 -1.08 -3.43
C LEU A 135 -11.37 0.37 -3.81
N ASP A 136 -10.57 1.05 -2.98
CA ASP A 136 -10.13 2.42 -3.18
C ASP A 136 -8.78 2.64 -2.49
N LEU A 137 -7.96 3.51 -3.07
CA LEU A 137 -6.72 3.99 -2.47
C LEU A 137 -6.48 5.42 -2.94
N HIS A 138 -6.17 6.30 -2.00
CA HIS A 138 -5.81 7.68 -2.24
C HIS A 138 -4.61 8.07 -1.38
N TYR A 139 -3.97 9.16 -1.78
CA TYR A 139 -2.75 9.68 -1.18
C TYR A 139 -3.09 11.01 -0.52
N GLU A 140 -2.74 11.18 0.75
CA GLU A 140 -2.95 12.42 1.51
C GLU A 140 -1.63 13.00 2.00
N ASP A 141 -1.60 14.31 2.19
CA ASP A 141 -0.46 15.07 2.73
C ASP A 141 0.88 14.75 2.03
N THR A 142 0.81 14.63 0.71
CA THR A 142 1.97 14.27 -0.13
C THR A 142 3.02 15.37 -0.16
N GLU A 143 4.25 15.02 0.19
CA GLU A 143 5.45 15.84 0.01
C GLU A 143 6.50 15.05 -0.80
N ALA A 144 7.40 15.75 -1.49
CA ALA A 144 8.43 15.09 -2.28
C ALA A 144 9.76 15.84 -2.26
N ASP A 145 10.85 15.11 -2.03
CA ASP A 145 12.20 15.60 -2.21
C ASP A 145 12.71 15.24 -3.61
N ASP A 146 13.25 16.24 -4.33
CA ASP A 146 13.91 16.02 -5.63
C ASP A 146 15.31 15.44 -5.40
N LEU A 147 15.55 14.26 -5.95
CA LEU A 147 16.81 13.53 -5.81
C LEU A 147 17.73 13.67 -7.03
N THR A 148 17.34 14.48 -8.02
CA THR A 148 18.14 14.71 -9.21
C THR A 148 19.29 15.68 -8.90
N VAL A 149 20.51 15.13 -8.83
CA VAL A 149 21.76 15.88 -8.56
C VAL A 149 22.41 16.36 -9.86
#